data_AF-B2I9S1-F1
#
_entry.id   AF-B2I9S1-F1
#
_cell.length_a   1.000
_cell.length_b   1.000
_cell.length_c   1.000
_cell.angle_alpha   90.00
_cell.angle_beta   90.00
_cell.angle_gamma   90.00
#
_symmetry.space_group_name_H-M   'P 1'
#
loop_
_entity.id
_entity.type
_entity.pdbx_description
1 polymer ?
#
loop_
_entity_poly.entity_id
_entity_poly.type
_entity_poly.pdbx_seq_one_letter_code
_entity_poly.pdbx_strand_id
1 'polypeptide(L)'
;MPAIKRGISLLLLGGVPWFGIAADRYEAPPDVVRCESHDQERVHCTMLTTHGVQLVRQLSVNSCEHGSQWDVDPEGVWVEQGCQAEFAPLPDPVHPQRRILRCASDGSVVSCPVVLRGVPVRLLRQLSLFPCKKNVTWGRKHHEIWVSSGCKGEFELGAEDGSGFVDMPWRLICESKKRQRMSCGTSVQHEVSVFLQLSTTPCEKDRNWGWDADRIWVDGGCRAEFLVY
;
A
#
# COMPACT_ATOMS: atom_id res chain seq x y z
N MET A 1 -26.84 28.51 70.05
CA MET A 1 -25.74 29.10 70.86
C MET A 1 -24.45 28.35 70.50
N PRO A 2 -23.25 28.97 70.38
CA PRO A 2 -22.73 30.02 69.48
C PRO A 2 -21.75 29.42 68.39
N ALA A 3 -21.63 30.02 67.20
CA ALA A 3 -20.56 30.91 66.68
C ALA A 3 -19.21 30.27 66.21
N ILE A 4 -18.98 30.40 64.88
CA ILE A 4 -17.78 30.90 64.18
C ILE A 4 -16.42 30.20 64.39
N LYS A 5 -15.84 29.70 63.29
CA LYS A 5 -14.54 30.18 62.75
C LYS A 5 -14.32 29.76 61.29
N ARG A 6 -14.01 30.76 60.46
CA ARG A 6 -13.53 30.66 59.07
C ARG A 6 -12.06 30.20 59.07
N GLY A 7 -11.69 29.31 58.15
CA GLY A 7 -10.31 28.99 57.82
C GLY A 7 -10.16 28.92 56.30
N ILE A 8 -9.50 29.93 55.72
CA ILE A 8 -9.03 29.94 54.34
C ILE A 8 -7.71 29.17 54.33
N SER A 9 -7.59 28.17 53.45
CA SER A 9 -6.31 27.53 53.16
C SER A 9 -6.16 27.41 51.64
N LEU A 10 -5.24 28.21 51.10
CA LEU A 10 -4.71 28.07 49.74
C LEU A 10 -3.85 26.80 49.68
N LEU A 11 -4.10 25.94 48.70
CA LEU A 11 -3.10 24.98 48.23
C LEU A 11 -3.00 25.07 46.71
N LEU A 12 -1.84 25.55 46.28
CA LEU A 12 -1.31 25.52 44.92
C LEU A 12 -1.01 24.07 44.52
N LEU A 13 -1.60 23.61 43.42
CA LEU A 13 -1.12 22.48 42.63
C LEU A 13 -1.11 23.00 41.19
N GLY A 14 0.02 23.47 40.66
CA GLY A 14 1.16 22.62 40.35
C GLY A 14 0.91 22.03 38.96
N GLY A 15 1.07 22.86 37.93
CA GLY A 15 0.96 22.44 36.53
C GLY A 15 1.99 21.36 36.24
N VAL A 16 1.52 20.19 35.82
CA VAL A 16 2.40 19.12 35.35
C VAL A 16 2.87 19.53 33.95
N PRO A 17 4.17 19.79 33.73
CA PRO A 17 4.66 20.08 32.40
C PRO A 17 4.47 18.81 31.58
N TRP A 18 3.66 18.93 30.52
CA TRP A 18 3.50 17.93 29.50
C TRP A 18 4.88 17.77 28.85
N PHE A 19 5.66 16.79 29.29
CA PHE A 19 6.81 16.31 28.53
C PHE A 19 6.23 15.69 27.26
N GLY A 20 6.06 16.53 26.24
CA GLY A 20 5.83 16.10 24.88
C GLY A 20 7.05 15.29 24.47
N ILE A 21 6.90 13.98 24.40
CA ILE A 21 7.85 13.10 23.73
C ILE A 21 7.81 13.56 22.28
N ALA A 22 8.85 14.28 21.85
CA ALA A 22 9.06 14.52 20.43
C ALA A 22 9.25 13.13 19.81
N ALA A 23 8.22 12.66 19.10
CA ALA A 23 8.40 11.57 18.17
C ALA A 23 9.44 12.07 17.15
N ASP A 24 10.66 11.52 17.20
CA ASP A 24 11.58 11.65 16.10
C ASP A 24 10.80 11.24 14.86
N ARG A 25 10.59 12.21 13.96
CA ARG A 25 10.16 11.90 12.61
C ARG A 25 11.31 11.11 12.04
N TYR A 26 11.12 9.80 11.92
CA TYR A 26 11.96 8.98 11.07
C TYR A 26 11.70 9.48 9.65
N GLU A 27 12.44 10.51 9.24
CA GLU A 27 12.48 10.98 7.88
C GLU A 27 13.00 9.80 7.06
N ALA A 28 12.12 9.17 6.29
CA ALA A 28 12.52 8.05 5.46
C ALA A 28 13.67 8.54 4.55
N PRO A 29 14.80 7.82 4.47
CA PRO A 29 15.88 8.19 3.58
C PRO A 29 15.33 8.38 2.17
N PRO A 30 15.80 9.39 1.42
CA PRO A 30 15.30 9.63 0.07
C PRO A 30 15.48 8.37 -0.79
N ASP A 31 14.45 8.05 -1.59
CA ASP A 31 14.44 6.86 -2.47
C ASP A 31 15.62 6.84 -3.46
N VAL A 32 16.25 7.99 -3.70
CA VAL A 32 17.42 8.17 -4.55
C VAL A 32 18.48 9.00 -3.81
N VAL A 33 19.69 8.50 -3.75
CA VAL A 33 20.88 9.16 -3.17
C VAL A 33 21.86 9.49 -4.28
N ARG A 34 22.28 10.76 -4.35
CA ARG A 34 23.32 11.23 -5.27
C ARG A 34 24.68 11.17 -4.56
N CYS A 35 25.63 10.44 -5.14
CA CYS A 35 26.96 10.26 -4.58
C CYS A 35 28.03 10.58 -5.64
N GLU A 36 29.01 11.42 -5.28
CA GLU A 36 29.91 12.04 -6.24
C GLU A 36 31.36 12.08 -5.74
N SER A 37 32.25 11.39 -6.45
CA SER A 37 33.70 11.56 -6.31
C SER A 37 34.16 12.66 -7.28
N HIS A 38 34.55 13.83 -6.75
CA HIS A 38 35.09 14.92 -7.57
C HIS A 38 36.62 14.83 -7.72
N ASP A 39 37.33 14.59 -6.62
CA ASP A 39 38.79 14.65 -6.56
C ASP A 39 39.46 13.26 -6.62
N GLN A 40 38.79 12.30 -7.26
CA GLN A 40 39.20 10.88 -7.35
C GLN A 40 39.21 10.12 -6.01
N GLU A 41 39.01 10.81 -4.88
CA GLU A 41 38.89 10.21 -3.56
C GLU A 41 37.60 9.41 -3.41
N ARG A 42 37.63 8.41 -2.52
CA ARG A 42 36.45 7.63 -2.16
C ARG A 42 35.49 8.48 -1.34
N VAL A 43 34.24 8.55 -1.78
CA VAL A 43 33.14 9.24 -1.11
C VAL A 43 32.08 8.20 -0.73
N HIS A 44 31.64 8.22 0.53
CA HIS A 44 30.60 7.33 1.05
C HIS A 44 29.30 8.10 1.28
N CYS A 45 28.18 7.53 0.85
CA CYS A 45 26.86 8.12 0.97
C CYS A 45 25.90 7.13 1.63
N THR A 46 25.39 7.51 2.81
CA THR A 46 24.48 6.69 3.60
C THR A 46 23.16 6.45 2.86
N MET A 47 22.76 5.19 2.75
CA MET A 47 21.48 4.79 2.17
C MET A 47 21.04 3.41 2.65
N LEU A 48 19.80 3.03 2.37
CA LEU A 48 19.33 1.67 2.65
C LEU A 48 19.97 0.67 1.68
N THR A 49 20.69 -0.31 2.22
CA THR A 49 21.39 -1.35 1.43
C THR A 49 20.87 -2.77 1.69
N THR A 50 19.84 -2.91 2.52
CA THR A 50 19.32 -4.19 3.03
C THR A 50 19.06 -5.23 1.94
N HIS A 51 18.61 -4.80 0.76
CA HIS A 51 18.28 -5.68 -0.36
C HIS A 51 19.18 -5.44 -1.58
N GLY A 52 20.27 -4.70 -1.38
CA GLY A 52 21.16 -4.19 -2.42
C GLY A 52 20.78 -2.80 -2.92
N VAL A 53 21.57 -2.30 -3.86
CA VAL A 53 21.48 -0.95 -4.43
C VAL A 53 21.64 -1.04 -5.93
N GLN A 54 20.96 -0.17 -6.67
CA GLN A 54 21.09 -0.02 -8.12
C GLN A 54 21.58 1.37 -8.49
N LEU A 55 22.41 1.44 -9.53
CA LEU A 55 22.76 2.70 -10.19
C LEU A 55 21.57 3.15 -11.05
N VAL A 56 20.96 4.27 -10.69
CA VAL A 56 19.79 4.86 -11.37
C VAL A 56 20.22 5.72 -12.54
N ARG A 57 21.26 6.53 -12.33
CA ARG A 57 21.75 7.46 -13.36
C ARG A 57 23.22 7.79 -13.15
N GLN A 58 24.03 7.63 -14.19
CA GLN A 58 25.41 8.12 -14.20
C GLN A 58 25.42 9.62 -14.51
N LEU A 59 26.19 10.38 -13.73
CA LEU A 59 26.38 11.83 -13.85
C LEU A 59 27.74 12.19 -14.44
N SER A 60 28.77 11.41 -14.11
CA SER A 60 30.14 11.61 -14.59
C SER A 60 30.35 11.06 -16.01
N VAL A 61 31.37 11.61 -16.68
CA VAL A 61 31.94 11.01 -17.89
C VAL A 61 32.79 9.78 -17.54
N ASN A 62 33.45 9.79 -16.37
CA ASN A 62 34.17 8.64 -15.84
C ASN A 62 33.22 7.47 -15.58
N SER A 63 33.74 6.25 -15.76
CA SER A 63 32.97 5.01 -15.59
C SER A 63 32.50 4.83 -14.16
N CYS A 64 31.28 4.29 -14.02
CA CYS A 64 30.72 3.85 -12.74
C CYS A 64 30.38 2.35 -12.84
N GLU A 65 31.40 1.50 -12.82
CA GLU A 65 31.23 0.04 -12.86
C GLU A 65 31.17 -0.55 -11.45
N HIS A 66 30.17 -1.41 -11.22
CA HIS A 66 29.98 -2.07 -9.92
C HIS A 66 31.16 -2.99 -9.60
N GLY A 67 31.66 -2.92 -8.37
CA GLY A 67 32.84 -3.66 -7.91
C GLY A 67 34.18 -3.03 -8.36
N SER A 68 34.14 -1.88 -9.04
CA SER A 68 35.32 -1.13 -9.44
C SER A 68 35.26 0.30 -8.92
N GLN A 69 34.50 1.19 -9.58
CA GLN A 69 34.41 2.60 -9.17
C GLN A 69 33.33 2.86 -8.12
N TRP A 70 32.44 1.89 -7.92
CA TRP A 70 31.47 1.96 -6.83
C TRP A 70 31.13 0.56 -6.35
N ASP A 71 30.78 0.46 -5.07
CA ASP A 71 30.22 -0.74 -4.47
C ASP A 71 29.37 -0.37 -3.25
N VAL A 72 28.82 -1.38 -2.60
CA VAL A 72 27.86 -1.26 -1.50
C VAL A 72 28.43 -1.91 -0.25
N ASP A 73 28.20 -1.27 0.89
CA ASP A 73 28.46 -1.83 2.21
C ASP A 73 27.19 -1.74 3.10
N PRO A 74 27.20 -2.27 4.34
CA PRO A 74 26.02 -2.23 5.20
C PRO A 74 25.52 -0.83 5.56
N GLU A 75 26.35 0.21 5.41
CA GLU A 75 26.02 1.59 5.80
C GLU A 75 25.64 2.47 4.60
N GLY A 76 25.99 2.06 3.37
CA GLY A 76 25.64 2.82 2.17
C GLY A 76 26.36 2.39 0.90
N VAL A 77 26.40 3.32 -0.05
CA VAL A 77 27.16 3.18 -1.30
C VAL A 77 28.43 4.02 -1.19
N TRP A 78 29.53 3.53 -1.76
CA TRP A 78 30.72 4.35 -1.98
C TRP A 78 31.03 4.48 -3.47
N VAL A 79 31.56 5.64 -3.86
CA VAL A 79 32.03 5.94 -5.22
C VAL A 79 33.47 6.47 -5.16
N GLU A 80 34.29 6.19 -6.17
CA GLU A 80 35.67 6.66 -6.26
C GLU A 80 36.11 6.84 -7.72
N GLN A 81 37.37 7.24 -7.95
CA GLN A 81 37.95 7.37 -9.30
C GLN A 81 37.16 8.32 -10.22
N GLY A 82 36.48 9.31 -9.63
CA GLY A 82 35.69 10.29 -10.37
C GLY A 82 34.29 9.81 -10.77
N CYS A 83 33.83 8.66 -10.26
CA CYS A 83 32.45 8.23 -10.46
C CYS A 83 31.47 9.16 -9.72
N GLN A 84 30.44 9.60 -10.44
CA GLN A 84 29.35 10.44 -9.93
C GLN A 84 28.04 9.86 -10.44
N ALA A 85 27.14 9.47 -9.54
CA ALA A 85 25.92 8.76 -9.89
C ALA A 85 24.79 8.98 -8.88
N GLU A 86 23.57 8.71 -9.32
CA GLU A 86 22.38 8.57 -8.49
C GLU A 86 22.11 7.08 -8.26
N PHE A 87 21.84 6.70 -7.02
CA PHE A 87 21.63 5.33 -6.55
C PHE A 87 20.30 5.19 -5.85
N ALA A 88 19.65 4.04 -5.96
CA ALA A 88 18.43 3.71 -5.21
C ALA A 88 18.56 2.34 -4.55
N PRO A 89 17.92 2.11 -3.39
CA PRO A 89 17.78 0.78 -2.84
C PRO A 89 17.08 -0.14 -3.85
N LEU A 90 17.47 -1.41 -3.88
CA LEU A 90 16.66 -2.41 -4.57
C LEU A 90 15.33 -2.61 -3.82
N PRO A 91 14.21 -2.85 -4.52
CA PRO A 91 12.93 -3.13 -3.87
C PRO A 91 13.04 -4.31 -2.92
N ASP A 92 12.45 -4.20 -1.74
CA ASP A 92 12.42 -5.26 -0.73
C ASP A 92 11.71 -6.53 -1.28
N PRO A 93 12.43 -7.64 -1.50
CA PRO A 93 11.84 -8.88 -1.98
C PRO A 93 10.99 -9.60 -0.92
N VAL A 94 11.11 -9.24 0.36
CA VAL A 94 10.34 -9.82 1.48
C VAL A 94 8.98 -9.13 1.65
N HIS A 95 8.82 -7.90 1.12
CA HIS A 95 7.55 -7.19 1.11
C HIS A 95 7.04 -7.00 -0.33
N PRO A 96 6.60 -8.07 -1.00
CA PRO A 96 6.07 -7.94 -2.35
C PRO A 96 4.86 -7.00 -2.33
N GLN A 97 5.01 -5.85 -2.99
CA GLN A 97 3.96 -4.85 -3.06
C GLN A 97 3.07 -5.12 -4.27
N ARG A 98 1.76 -5.02 -4.06
CA ARG A 98 0.81 -5.05 -5.17
C ARG A 98 0.93 -3.76 -5.98
N ARG A 99 1.11 -3.88 -7.29
CA ARG A 99 0.95 -2.75 -8.21
C ARG A 99 -0.54 -2.48 -8.37
N ILE A 100 -1.03 -1.40 -7.77
CA ILE A 100 -2.46 -1.05 -7.77
C ILE A 100 -2.71 0.17 -8.66
N LEU A 101 -3.64 0.04 -9.59
CA LEU A 101 -4.22 1.17 -10.33
C LEU A 101 -5.63 1.46 -9.79
N ARG A 102 -5.89 2.71 -9.42
CA ARG A 102 -7.25 3.18 -9.12
C ARG A 102 -7.90 3.73 -10.38
N CYS A 103 -9.12 3.30 -10.66
CA CYS A 103 -9.90 3.79 -11.80
C CYS A 103 -11.37 3.95 -11.41
N ALA A 104 -12.00 5.04 -11.84
CA ALA A 104 -13.34 5.42 -11.41
C ALA A 104 -14.15 6.06 -12.55
N SER A 105 -15.43 5.68 -12.62
CA SER A 105 -16.43 6.30 -13.48
C SER A 105 -17.63 6.74 -12.63
N ASP A 106 -18.23 7.89 -12.99
CA ASP A 106 -19.52 8.35 -12.46
C ASP A 106 -20.69 7.99 -13.40
N GLY A 107 -20.44 7.28 -14.50
CA GLY A 107 -21.48 6.79 -15.43
C GLY A 107 -20.94 6.48 -16.82
N SER A 108 -20.29 7.43 -17.47
CA SER A 108 -19.69 7.25 -18.80
C SER A 108 -18.48 6.32 -18.77
N VAL A 109 -18.07 5.79 -19.92
CA VAL A 109 -16.83 5.01 -20.02
C VAL A 109 -15.65 5.95 -19.75
N VAL A 110 -14.82 5.59 -18.78
CA VAL A 110 -13.56 6.25 -18.44
C VAL A 110 -12.43 5.29 -18.78
N SER A 111 -11.42 5.81 -19.49
CA SER A 111 -10.16 5.11 -19.74
C SER A 111 -9.11 5.61 -18.76
N CYS A 112 -8.49 4.68 -18.03
CA CYS A 112 -7.35 4.92 -17.17
C CYS A 112 -6.09 4.38 -17.87
N PRO A 113 -5.22 5.27 -18.39
CA PRO A 113 -4.05 4.86 -19.15
C PRO A 113 -3.07 4.03 -18.33
N VAL A 114 -2.67 2.88 -18.85
CA VAL A 114 -1.66 2.00 -18.24
C VAL A 114 -1.08 1.07 -19.30
N VAL A 115 0.24 0.92 -19.33
CA VAL A 115 0.91 0.04 -20.29
C VAL A 115 0.87 -1.38 -19.76
N LEU A 116 -0.01 -2.23 -20.29
CA LEU A 116 -0.19 -3.58 -19.77
C LEU A 116 0.75 -4.60 -20.40
N ARG A 117 1.15 -4.49 -21.68
CA ARG A 117 2.07 -5.47 -22.34
C ARG A 117 1.73 -6.96 -22.07
N GLY A 118 0.45 -7.28 -21.84
CA GLY A 118 0.00 -8.63 -21.51
C GLY A 118 -0.16 -8.94 -20.00
N VAL A 119 0.36 -8.10 -19.10
CA VAL A 119 0.29 -8.30 -17.64
C VAL A 119 -1.16 -8.56 -17.19
N PRO A 120 -1.40 -9.61 -16.38
CA PRO A 120 -2.75 -9.92 -15.93
C PRO A 120 -3.26 -8.79 -15.03
N VAL A 121 -4.58 -8.58 -15.05
CA VAL A 121 -5.25 -7.57 -14.23
C VAL A 121 -6.43 -8.22 -13.53
N ARG A 122 -6.56 -7.96 -12.22
CA ARG A 122 -7.71 -8.41 -11.43
C ARG A 122 -8.31 -7.25 -10.64
N LEU A 123 -9.60 -7.36 -10.30
CA LEU A 123 -10.24 -6.42 -9.40
C LEU A 123 -9.82 -6.77 -7.98
N LEU A 124 -9.05 -5.89 -7.34
CA LEU A 124 -8.62 -6.09 -5.96
C LEU A 124 -9.73 -5.67 -4.99
N ARG A 125 -10.30 -4.48 -5.21
CA ARG A 125 -11.35 -3.93 -4.34
C ARG A 125 -12.30 -3.03 -5.12
N GLN A 126 -13.61 -3.32 -5.03
CA GLN A 126 -14.64 -2.38 -5.43
C GLN A 126 -14.80 -1.26 -4.38
N LEU A 127 -14.80 -0.01 -4.84
CA LEU A 127 -14.96 1.21 -4.03
C LEU A 127 -16.34 1.85 -4.20
N SER A 128 -17.06 1.52 -5.27
CA SER A 128 -18.41 2.02 -5.56
C SER A 128 -19.51 1.11 -5.00
N LEU A 129 -20.70 1.67 -4.83
CA LEU A 129 -21.94 0.89 -4.64
C LEU A 129 -22.35 0.17 -5.93
N PHE A 130 -22.11 0.79 -7.09
CA PHE A 130 -22.36 0.19 -8.39
C PHE A 130 -21.35 -0.95 -8.65
N PRO A 131 -21.80 -2.13 -9.11
CA PRO A 131 -20.92 -3.28 -9.30
C PRO A 131 -19.83 -3.06 -10.35
N CYS A 132 -18.60 -3.45 -10.01
CA CYS A 132 -17.49 -3.59 -10.95
C CYS A 132 -17.42 -5.04 -11.46
N LYS A 133 -18.16 -5.33 -12.55
CA LYS A 133 -18.22 -6.64 -13.18
C LYS A 133 -17.29 -6.70 -14.38
N LYS A 134 -16.40 -7.71 -14.39
CA LYS A 134 -15.42 -7.92 -15.45
C LYS A 134 -16.12 -8.10 -16.79
N ASN A 135 -15.60 -7.46 -17.83
CA ASN A 135 -16.15 -7.43 -19.20
C ASN A 135 -17.56 -6.81 -19.31
N VAL A 136 -18.06 -6.16 -18.26
CA VAL A 136 -19.37 -5.48 -18.27
C VAL A 136 -19.22 -4.01 -17.89
N THR A 137 -18.73 -3.74 -16.69
CA THR A 137 -18.53 -2.37 -16.17
C THR A 137 -17.06 -2.03 -15.93
N TRP A 138 -16.16 -2.99 -16.15
CA TRP A 138 -14.73 -2.74 -16.30
C TRP A 138 -14.08 -3.78 -17.18
N GLY A 139 -12.91 -3.45 -17.72
CA GLY A 139 -12.07 -4.38 -18.48
C GLY A 139 -10.71 -3.79 -18.78
N ARG A 140 -9.91 -4.51 -19.57
CA ARG A 140 -8.58 -4.06 -20.00
C ARG A 140 -8.47 -4.07 -21.52
N LYS A 141 -7.64 -3.18 -22.05
CA LYS A 141 -7.10 -3.22 -23.41
C LYS A 141 -5.57 -3.07 -23.33
N HIS A 142 -4.88 -2.99 -24.47
CA HIS A 142 -3.42 -2.99 -24.51
C HIS A 142 -2.76 -1.84 -23.70
N HIS A 143 -3.39 -0.66 -23.66
CA HIS A 143 -2.86 0.55 -23.02
C HIS A 143 -3.82 1.20 -22.01
N GLU A 144 -4.87 0.49 -21.59
CA GLU A 144 -5.86 1.05 -20.67
C GLU A 144 -6.54 -0.02 -19.83
N ILE A 145 -6.95 0.39 -18.64
CA ILE A 145 -8.08 -0.21 -17.93
C ILE A 145 -9.25 0.74 -18.12
N TRP A 146 -10.40 0.21 -18.56
CA TRP A 146 -11.61 1.01 -18.69
C TRP A 146 -12.61 0.64 -17.60
N VAL A 147 -13.36 1.62 -17.12
CA VAL A 147 -14.47 1.47 -16.17
C VAL A 147 -15.69 2.26 -16.65
N SER A 148 -16.89 1.83 -16.31
CA SER A 148 -18.13 2.47 -16.74
C SER A 148 -19.26 2.28 -15.73
N SER A 149 -20.41 2.93 -15.98
CA SER A 149 -21.65 2.70 -15.25
C SER A 149 -21.53 2.85 -13.72
N GLY A 150 -20.71 3.81 -13.28
CA GLY A 150 -20.53 4.08 -11.86
C GLY A 150 -19.51 3.17 -11.16
N CYS A 151 -18.81 2.28 -11.88
CA CYS A 151 -17.77 1.42 -11.30
C CYS A 151 -16.56 2.27 -10.86
N LYS A 152 -16.17 2.08 -9.59
CA LYS A 152 -14.96 2.63 -8.99
C LYS A 152 -14.22 1.50 -8.30
N GLY A 153 -12.95 1.29 -8.63
CA GLY A 153 -12.21 0.14 -8.15
C GLY A 153 -10.71 0.35 -8.06
N GLU A 154 -10.09 -0.48 -7.23
CA GLU A 154 -8.66 -0.74 -7.18
C GLU A 154 -8.38 -2.02 -7.97
N PHE A 155 -7.49 -1.92 -8.96
CA PHE A 155 -7.12 -3.01 -9.86
C PHE A 155 -5.67 -3.39 -9.62
N GLU A 156 -5.40 -4.66 -9.36
CA GLU A 156 -4.03 -5.16 -9.23
C GLU A 156 -3.49 -5.55 -10.60
N LEU A 157 -2.28 -5.08 -10.89
CA LEU A 157 -1.50 -5.43 -12.07
C LEU A 157 -0.48 -6.51 -11.67
N GLY A 158 -0.43 -7.59 -12.45
CA GLY A 158 0.59 -8.61 -12.28
C GLY A 158 2.00 -8.11 -12.63
N ALA A 159 2.98 -8.94 -12.30
CA ALA A 159 4.38 -8.74 -12.64
C ALA A 159 4.60 -8.89 -14.16
N GLU A 160 5.59 -8.15 -14.67
CA GLU A 160 5.94 -8.10 -16.09
C GLU A 160 6.76 -9.31 -16.55
N ASP A 161 7.42 -9.99 -15.61
CA ASP A 161 8.21 -11.21 -15.81
C ASP A 161 7.35 -12.47 -15.99
N GLY A 162 6.02 -12.35 -15.90
CA GLY A 162 5.09 -13.46 -16.02
C GLY A 162 4.88 -14.26 -14.73
N SER A 163 5.48 -13.87 -13.60
CA SER A 163 5.24 -14.51 -12.29
C SER A 163 3.81 -14.29 -11.76
N GLY A 164 3.03 -13.42 -12.39
CA GLY A 164 1.61 -13.27 -12.11
C GLY A 164 1.30 -12.24 -11.03
N PHE A 165 0.35 -12.55 -10.16
CA PHE A 165 0.00 -11.68 -9.03
C PHE A 165 0.85 -12.02 -7.81
N VAL A 166 0.95 -11.08 -6.88
CA VAL A 166 1.62 -11.36 -5.61
C VAL A 166 0.82 -12.41 -4.85
N ASP A 167 1.48 -13.52 -4.50
CA ASP A 167 0.91 -14.61 -3.71
C ASP A 167 0.90 -14.25 -2.21
N MET A 168 0.05 -13.28 -1.89
CA MET A 168 -0.27 -12.94 -0.51
C MET A 168 -1.77 -12.65 -0.45
N PRO A 169 -2.45 -12.95 0.65
CA PRO A 169 -3.84 -12.60 0.79
C PRO A 169 -4.03 -11.09 0.99
N TRP A 170 -5.23 -10.57 0.75
CA TRP A 170 -5.60 -9.21 1.11
C TRP A 170 -6.84 -9.18 1.97
N ARG A 171 -6.96 -8.09 2.73
CA ARG A 171 -8.12 -7.86 3.58
C ARG A 171 -9.18 -7.06 2.85
N LEU A 172 -10.43 -7.48 2.94
CA LEU A 172 -11.58 -6.76 2.38
C LEU A 172 -12.67 -6.61 3.42
N ILE A 173 -13.12 -5.38 3.67
CA ILE A 173 -14.29 -5.13 4.52
C ILE A 173 -15.55 -5.26 3.67
N CYS A 174 -16.50 -6.08 4.12
CA CYS A 174 -17.82 -6.17 3.51
C CYS A 174 -18.91 -6.15 4.58
N GLU A 175 -19.91 -5.27 4.42
CA GLU A 175 -20.85 -4.95 5.49
C GLU A 175 -22.31 -4.95 5.04
N SER A 176 -23.13 -5.82 5.63
CA SER A 176 -24.60 -5.74 5.55
C SER A 176 -25.11 -4.67 6.51
N LYS A 177 -25.18 -3.43 6.04
CA LYS A 177 -25.78 -2.31 6.79
C LYS A 177 -27.30 -2.37 6.66
N LYS A 178 -28.02 -2.02 7.74
CA LYS A 178 -29.49 -2.05 7.81
C LYS A 178 -30.10 -3.43 7.43
N ARG A 179 -29.35 -4.52 7.62
CA ARG A 179 -29.74 -5.90 7.26
C ARG A 179 -30.03 -6.11 5.76
N GLN A 180 -29.45 -5.29 4.89
CA GLN A 180 -29.59 -5.44 3.44
C GLN A 180 -28.48 -6.35 2.89
N ARG A 181 -28.81 -7.18 1.90
CA ARG A 181 -27.81 -7.98 1.20
C ARG A 181 -26.88 -7.08 0.41
N MET A 182 -25.59 -7.20 0.66
CA MET A 182 -24.52 -6.45 0.01
C MET A 182 -23.58 -7.39 -0.74
N SER A 183 -22.93 -6.87 -1.77
CA SER A 183 -21.89 -7.56 -2.52
C SER A 183 -20.69 -6.64 -2.69
N CYS A 184 -19.51 -7.13 -2.34
CA CYS A 184 -18.24 -6.44 -2.45
C CYS A 184 -17.41 -7.12 -3.54
N GLY A 185 -17.21 -6.43 -4.66
CA GLY A 185 -16.47 -6.96 -5.80
C GLY A 185 -14.98 -7.14 -5.49
N THR A 186 -14.46 -8.33 -5.74
CA THR A 186 -13.06 -8.71 -5.58
C THR A 186 -12.82 -10.02 -6.33
N SER A 187 -11.66 -10.19 -6.96
CA SER A 187 -11.32 -11.45 -7.64
C SER A 187 -10.81 -12.47 -6.64
N VAL A 188 -11.49 -13.60 -6.47
CA VAL A 188 -11.09 -14.70 -5.57
C VAL A 188 -10.42 -15.80 -6.38
N GLN A 189 -9.24 -16.27 -5.97
CA GLN A 189 -8.53 -17.35 -6.65
C GLN A 189 -8.72 -18.70 -5.95
N HIS A 190 -8.68 -18.70 -4.62
CA HIS A 190 -8.64 -19.94 -3.83
C HIS A 190 -9.74 -19.98 -2.78
N GLU A 191 -9.70 -19.04 -1.83
CA GLU A 191 -10.54 -19.07 -0.64
C GLU A 191 -10.82 -17.67 -0.09
N VAL A 192 -11.93 -17.53 0.64
CA VAL A 192 -12.19 -16.40 1.52
C VAL A 192 -12.51 -16.91 2.92
N SER A 193 -11.86 -16.34 3.93
CA SER A 193 -12.13 -16.59 5.35
C SER A 193 -12.47 -15.29 6.09
N VAL A 194 -13.19 -15.42 7.21
CA VAL A 194 -13.43 -14.29 8.11
C VAL A 194 -12.14 -14.02 8.89
N PHE A 195 -11.59 -12.82 8.75
CA PHE A 195 -10.42 -12.39 9.52
C PHE A 195 -10.83 -11.73 10.83
N LEU A 196 -11.77 -10.78 10.75
CA LEU A 196 -12.27 -10.04 11.91
C LEU A 196 -13.77 -9.83 11.79
N GLN A 197 -14.52 -10.29 12.79
CA GLN A 197 -15.95 -9.99 12.89
C GLN A 197 -16.17 -8.58 13.42
N LEU A 198 -16.94 -7.77 12.69
CA LEU A 198 -17.26 -6.38 13.03
C LEU A 198 -18.70 -6.21 13.55
N SER A 199 -19.59 -7.18 13.27
CA SER A 199 -20.97 -7.20 13.75
C SER A 199 -21.15 -8.02 15.02
N THR A 200 -22.18 -7.69 15.80
CA THR A 200 -22.69 -8.55 16.87
C THR A 200 -23.41 -9.78 16.34
N THR A 201 -24.10 -9.63 15.19
CA THR A 201 -24.63 -10.78 14.43
C THR A 201 -23.46 -11.62 13.92
N PRO A 202 -23.42 -12.94 14.22
CA PRO A 202 -22.38 -13.84 13.71
C PRO A 202 -22.38 -13.89 12.18
N CYS A 203 -21.19 -13.92 11.58
CA CYS A 203 -21.04 -14.18 10.15
C CYS A 203 -20.86 -15.70 9.91
N GLU A 204 -21.94 -16.37 9.52
CA GLU A 204 -22.00 -17.81 9.27
C GLU A 204 -21.98 -18.08 7.76
N LYS A 205 -20.96 -18.81 7.29
CA LYS A 205 -20.77 -19.14 5.88
C LYS A 205 -21.99 -19.91 5.37
N ASP A 206 -22.40 -19.60 4.13
CA ASP A 206 -23.56 -20.18 3.44
C ASP A 206 -24.93 -19.83 4.05
N ARG A 207 -24.95 -19.19 5.23
CA ARG A 207 -26.17 -18.68 5.88
C ARG A 207 -26.37 -17.19 5.63
N ASN A 208 -25.40 -16.36 6.02
CA ASN A 208 -25.50 -14.90 5.93
C ASN A 208 -24.26 -14.22 5.34
N TRP A 209 -23.29 -15.01 4.88
CA TRP A 209 -22.26 -14.56 3.96
C TRP A 209 -21.76 -15.71 3.08
N GLY A 210 -21.08 -15.37 2.00
CA GLY A 210 -20.39 -16.32 1.13
C GLY A 210 -19.63 -15.58 0.04
N TRP A 211 -19.08 -16.33 -0.91
CA TRP A 211 -18.30 -15.77 -2.00
C TRP A 211 -18.42 -16.60 -3.27
N ASP A 212 -18.09 -15.96 -4.39
CA ASP A 212 -17.86 -16.59 -5.68
C ASP A 212 -16.56 -16.03 -6.28
N ALA A 213 -16.24 -16.36 -7.53
CA ALA A 213 -14.99 -15.95 -8.16
C ALA A 213 -14.80 -14.42 -8.27
N ASP A 214 -15.88 -13.63 -8.22
CA ASP A 214 -15.86 -12.19 -8.51
C ASP A 214 -16.34 -11.31 -7.34
N ARG A 215 -16.80 -11.90 -6.23
CA ARG A 215 -17.30 -11.13 -5.08
C ARG A 215 -17.40 -11.93 -3.78
N ILE A 216 -17.42 -11.17 -2.70
CA ILE A 216 -17.96 -11.59 -1.39
C ILE A 216 -19.35 -10.99 -1.25
N TRP A 217 -20.33 -11.76 -0.75
CA TRP A 217 -21.64 -11.25 -0.37
C TRP A 217 -21.88 -11.44 1.13
N VAL A 218 -22.58 -10.48 1.74
CA VAL A 218 -22.98 -10.49 3.15
C VAL A 218 -24.43 -10.07 3.27
N ASP A 219 -25.14 -10.60 4.26
CA ASP A 219 -26.57 -10.39 4.44
C ASP A 219 -26.97 -10.42 5.93
N GLY A 220 -28.21 -10.04 6.23
CA GLY A 220 -28.81 -10.23 7.55
C GLY A 220 -28.10 -9.50 8.70
N GLY A 221 -27.27 -8.49 8.40
CA GLY A 221 -26.50 -7.74 9.39
C GLY A 221 -25.08 -8.26 9.65
N CYS A 222 -24.62 -9.29 8.93
CA CYS A 222 -23.21 -9.72 8.96
C CYS A 222 -22.29 -8.61 8.44
N ARG A 223 -21.27 -8.26 9.23
CA ARG A 223 -20.21 -7.31 8.89
C ARG A 223 -18.88 -7.88 9.34
N ALA A 224 -17.93 -7.98 8.44
CA ALA A 224 -16.61 -8.52 8.75
C ALA A 224 -15.55 -7.95 7.82
N GLU A 225 -14.30 -8.03 8.28
CA GLU A 225 -13.11 -8.01 7.44
C GLU A 225 -12.79 -9.46 7.05
N PHE A 226 -12.60 -9.68 5.76
CA PHE A 226 -12.35 -10.98 5.15
C PHE A 226 -10.92 -11.05 4.63
N LEU A 227 -10.28 -12.20 4.75
CA LEU A 227 -9.02 -12.50 4.11
C LEU A 227 -9.28 -13.25 2.80
N VAL A 228 -8.79 -12.73 1.69
CA VAL A 228 -9.03 -13.23 0.33
C VAL A 228 -7.74 -13.79 -0.26
N TYR A 229 -7.80 -15.01 -0.80
CA TYR A 229 -6.71 -15.77 -1.38
C TYR A 229 -6.91 -16.06 -2.87
#